data_AF-A0A8H5NZF6-F1
#
_entry.id   AF-A0A8H5NZF6-F1
#
_cell.length_a   1.000
_cell.length_b   1.000
_cell.length_c   1.000
_cell.angle_alpha   90.00
_cell.angle_beta   90.00
_cell.angle_gamma   90.00
#
_symmetry.space_group_name_H-M   'P 1'
#
loop_
_entity.id
_entity.type
_entity.pdbx_description
1 polymer ?
#
loop_
_entity_poly.entity_id
_entity_poly.type
_entity_poly.pdbx_seq_one_letter_code
_entity_poly.pdbx_strand_id
1 'polypeptide(L)'
;MLSAIVRLFRMRWVSFLALFPSLWDRLLQLASFSTTQTSTNQDQSNDAKNKVQAPDLSNSATDTSAASLGSNQFPVLTEDQSIQARREFIESLDLSAICALASKYNSNKSCRVVNKASGSFNVCFFVKFVTDEPKWVVRVPIEPAVNNPWDKLLSEVTTIQYLEHHTQIPLPCVRAYGRGAILTKSGIGTQMFLITDFIEGHSLDRKRLLVAKEEHRRNFYSQLIDILTELHGLRFPSIGSLMPNPDDPSRPIIGPVMSMSANTLRLPPPLMFSSAMAYMKYQFSLVSGFFSPPVRDHTIEDIRHEIFALHALKRIFEQLVDPQLDHGPFILNHQDLRSPNIIVDDDLNIQGIIDWEFSSTVPRPTFTPPSWITGHDSPETDTQIHAEFCSVLNEKGTTNELCNQLKREWYTSEDTDIKFCVAHIMRRPTDATDIFYDFLCYKVIRHLSEDNLDDVVSEFFDEHPELTLHAQRQAQRCERYIQYLKENGLYETEIDKILAESKVLKAKYGWQ
;
A
#
# COMPACT_ATOMS: atom_id res chain seq x y z
N MET A 1 -8.37 -28.82 13.50
CA MET A 1 -7.11 -28.23 14.02
C MET A 1 -5.93 -28.38 13.06
N LEU A 2 -5.58 -29.57 12.53
CA LEU A 2 -4.44 -29.69 11.60
C LEU A 2 -4.66 -29.05 10.21
N SER A 3 -5.89 -28.99 9.68
CA SER A 3 -6.17 -28.30 8.39
C SER A 3 -6.23 -26.77 8.52
N ALA A 4 -6.61 -26.24 9.69
CA ALA A 4 -6.55 -24.81 10.01
C ALA A 4 -5.10 -24.32 10.11
N ILE A 5 -4.19 -25.16 10.62
CA ILE A 5 -2.75 -24.88 10.62
C ILE A 5 -2.19 -24.90 9.19
N VAL A 6 -2.68 -25.78 8.31
CA VAL A 6 -2.28 -25.78 6.89
C VAL A 6 -2.82 -24.56 6.13
N ARG A 7 -4.02 -24.05 6.46
CA ARG A 7 -4.54 -22.74 5.97
C ARG A 7 -3.64 -21.57 6.42
N LEU A 8 -3.27 -21.54 7.71
CA LEU A 8 -2.37 -20.54 8.31
C LEU A 8 -0.96 -20.51 7.69
N PHE A 9 -0.46 -21.63 7.16
CA PHE A 9 0.86 -21.71 6.55
C PHE A 9 0.86 -21.49 5.02
N ARG A 10 -0.26 -21.67 4.31
CA ARG A 10 -0.29 -21.57 2.84
C ARG A 10 -0.88 -20.26 2.30
N MET A 11 -1.94 -19.71 2.91
CA MET A 11 -2.46 -18.39 2.50
C MET A 11 -1.53 -17.24 2.91
N ARG A 12 -0.86 -17.38 4.06
CA ARG A 12 0.22 -16.45 4.46
C ARG A 12 1.28 -16.36 3.37
N TRP A 13 1.63 -17.44 2.66
CA TRP A 13 2.80 -17.47 1.76
C TRP A 13 2.54 -17.00 0.32
N VAL A 14 1.32 -17.16 -0.18
CA VAL A 14 0.95 -16.69 -1.54
C VAL A 14 0.84 -15.15 -1.58
N SER A 15 0.40 -14.51 -0.49
CA SER A 15 0.44 -13.04 -0.34
C SER A 15 1.78 -12.50 0.21
N PHE A 16 2.66 -13.38 0.71
CA PHE A 16 3.93 -12.99 1.36
C PHE A 16 4.99 -12.49 0.37
N LEU A 17 4.90 -12.79 -0.93
CA LEU A 17 5.96 -12.42 -1.88
C LEU A 17 5.60 -11.29 -2.85
N ALA A 18 4.31 -10.98 -2.98
CA ALA A 18 3.88 -9.71 -3.56
C ALA A 18 4.08 -8.51 -2.61
N LEU A 19 4.20 -8.74 -1.28
CA LEU A 19 4.04 -7.69 -0.26
C LEU A 19 5.06 -7.67 0.89
N PHE A 20 6.21 -8.36 0.81
CA PHE A 20 7.27 -8.18 1.81
C PHE A 20 8.36 -7.15 1.44
N PRO A 21 8.57 -6.16 2.31
CA PRO A 21 9.82 -5.46 2.52
C PRO A 21 10.84 -6.25 3.38
N SER A 22 10.71 -7.56 3.63
CA SER A 22 11.62 -8.28 4.58
C SER A 22 13.05 -8.45 4.07
N LEU A 23 13.33 -8.05 2.83
CA LEU A 23 14.69 -7.82 2.32
C LEU A 23 15.27 -6.47 2.75
N TRP A 24 14.46 -5.54 3.26
CA TRP A 24 14.89 -4.23 3.75
C TRP A 24 15.70 -4.34 5.05
N ASP A 25 15.28 -5.22 5.98
CA ASP A 25 15.95 -5.37 7.29
C ASP A 25 17.30 -6.07 7.21
N ARG A 26 17.53 -6.94 6.21
CA ARG A 26 18.82 -7.63 6.04
C ARG A 26 19.81 -6.89 5.14
N LEU A 27 19.34 -6.02 4.26
CA LEU A 27 20.22 -5.24 3.37
C LEU A 27 20.77 -3.96 4.03
N LEU A 28 20.09 -3.42 5.04
CA LEU A 28 20.59 -2.24 5.77
C LEU A 28 21.63 -2.57 6.86
N GLN A 29 21.73 -3.82 7.30
CA GLN A 29 22.70 -4.22 8.34
C GLN A 29 24.15 -4.37 7.85
N LEU A 30 24.41 -4.32 6.54
CA LEU A 30 25.76 -4.54 5.98
C LEU A 30 26.38 -3.33 5.27
N ALA A 31 25.76 -2.16 5.31
CA ALA A 31 26.33 -0.94 4.72
C ALA A 31 27.14 -0.14 5.75
N SER A 32 28.16 -0.75 6.36
CA SER A 32 29.25 0.01 6.97
C SER A 32 30.05 0.67 5.85
N PHE A 33 29.95 2.00 5.73
CA PHE A 33 30.68 2.81 4.76
C PHE A 33 32.20 2.71 4.99
N SER A 34 32.89 1.83 4.25
CA SER A 34 34.35 1.83 4.18
C SER A 34 34.82 2.44 2.85
N THR A 35 35.50 3.58 2.97
CA THR A 35 36.07 4.41 1.91
C THR A 35 37.31 3.75 1.29
N THR A 36 37.34 3.62 -0.04
CA THR A 36 38.61 3.47 -0.78
C THR A 36 38.62 4.42 -1.96
N GLN A 37 39.58 5.34 -1.92
CA GLN A 37 39.91 6.33 -2.94
C GLN A 37 40.71 5.66 -4.07
N THR A 38 40.45 6.07 -5.31
CA THR A 38 41.49 6.24 -6.33
C THR A 38 41.08 7.29 -7.36
N SER A 39 41.95 8.30 -7.48
CA SER A 39 42.19 9.29 -8.54
C SER A 39 42.39 8.63 -9.94
N THR A 40 42.26 9.26 -11.12
CA THR A 40 42.56 10.64 -11.57
C THR A 40 42.12 10.84 -13.04
N ASN A 41 41.81 12.10 -13.40
CA ASN A 41 42.10 12.86 -14.65
C ASN A 41 41.41 12.50 -15.98
N GLN A 42 40.57 13.40 -16.54
CA GLN A 42 40.86 14.53 -17.49
C GLN A 42 40.32 14.12 -18.87
N ASP A 43 39.77 14.94 -19.76
CA ASP A 43 39.38 16.34 -19.86
C ASP A 43 38.54 16.44 -21.16
N GLN A 44 37.97 17.62 -21.42
CA GLN A 44 37.54 18.16 -22.73
C GLN A 44 36.04 18.14 -23.09
N SER A 45 35.41 19.24 -22.65
CA SER A 45 34.52 20.15 -23.38
C SER A 45 34.14 19.83 -24.83
N ASN A 46 32.84 20.00 -25.14
CA ASN A 46 32.45 20.92 -26.22
C ASN A 46 31.02 21.44 -26.01
N ASP A 47 30.92 22.76 -26.02
CA ASP A 47 29.71 23.58 -26.03
C ASP A 47 28.92 23.39 -27.31
N ALA A 48 27.60 23.19 -27.19
CA ALA A 48 26.66 23.58 -28.24
C ALA A 48 25.32 23.98 -27.62
N LYS A 49 25.15 25.29 -27.49
CA LYS A 49 23.87 25.98 -27.32
C LYS A 49 22.89 25.49 -28.39
N ASN A 50 21.66 25.14 -28.01
CA ASN A 50 20.52 25.49 -28.86
C ASN A 50 19.22 25.67 -28.08
N LYS A 51 18.49 26.65 -28.59
CA LYS A 51 17.32 27.31 -28.02
C LYS A 51 16.10 26.39 -27.94
N VAL A 52 15.37 26.65 -26.85
CA VAL A 52 13.93 26.45 -26.64
C VAL A 52 13.10 26.68 -27.90
N GLN A 53 12.28 25.69 -28.24
CA GLN A 53 11.07 25.88 -29.03
C GLN A 53 10.02 24.85 -28.56
N ALA A 54 8.89 25.35 -28.07
CA ALA A 54 7.69 24.58 -27.81
C ALA A 54 7.00 24.22 -29.13
N PRO A 55 6.30 23.08 -29.20
CA PRO A 55 5.21 22.96 -30.16
C PRO A 55 3.89 22.54 -29.50
N ASP A 56 2.89 23.38 -29.81
CA ASP A 56 1.50 23.10 -30.13
C ASP A 56 0.82 21.82 -29.63
N LEU A 57 -0.19 22.07 -28.80
CA LEU A 57 -1.35 21.23 -28.58
C LEU A 57 -2.16 21.10 -29.89
N SER A 58 -2.10 19.93 -30.52
CA SER A 58 -3.12 19.54 -31.49
C SER A 58 -3.58 18.10 -31.25
N ASN A 59 -4.90 17.98 -31.17
CA ASN A 59 -5.68 16.79 -30.93
C ASN A 59 -5.40 15.70 -31.98
N SER A 60 -5.18 14.45 -31.52
CA SER A 60 -5.69 13.29 -32.25
C SER A 60 -6.11 12.21 -31.25
N ALA A 61 -7.42 12.22 -30.97
CA ALA A 61 -8.09 11.07 -30.39
C ALA A 61 -8.03 9.92 -31.41
N THR A 62 -7.44 8.80 -31.00
CA THR A 62 -7.70 7.52 -31.66
C THR A 62 -8.04 6.49 -30.59
N ASP A 63 -9.32 6.10 -30.65
CA ASP A 63 -9.92 4.95 -29.99
C ASP A 63 -9.03 3.71 -30.05
N THR A 64 -8.73 3.16 -28.88
CA THR A 64 -8.47 1.73 -28.71
C THR A 64 -9.30 1.21 -27.54
N SER A 65 -10.61 1.40 -27.66
CA SER A 65 -11.63 0.72 -26.86
C SER A 65 -11.97 -0.62 -27.51
N ALA A 66 -11.19 -1.67 -27.21
CA ALA A 66 -11.58 -3.05 -27.55
C ALA A 66 -10.81 -4.09 -26.73
N ALA A 67 -11.28 -4.36 -25.50
CA ALA A 67 -11.15 -5.68 -24.91
C ALA A 67 -12.54 -6.09 -24.41
N SER A 68 -13.28 -6.66 -25.36
CA SER A 68 -14.64 -7.15 -25.22
C SER A 68 -14.75 -8.20 -24.11
N LEU A 69 -15.73 -7.99 -23.23
CA LEU A 69 -16.37 -9.01 -22.40
C LEU A 69 -16.72 -10.25 -23.24
N GLY A 70 -16.10 -11.37 -22.90
CA GLY A 70 -16.43 -12.71 -23.37
C GLY A 70 -16.26 -13.71 -22.23
N SER A 71 -17.32 -14.48 -21.98
CA SER A 71 -17.37 -15.57 -21.01
C SER A 71 -16.44 -16.74 -21.40
N ASN A 72 -15.82 -17.41 -20.42
CA ASN A 72 -14.94 -18.60 -20.54
C ASN A 72 -13.54 -18.40 -21.16
N GLN A 73 -12.79 -17.38 -20.76
CA GLN A 73 -11.34 -17.34 -20.95
C GLN A 73 -10.71 -16.92 -19.62
N PHE A 74 -9.63 -17.57 -19.18
CA PHE A 74 -8.76 -17.04 -18.13
C PHE A 74 -7.68 -16.21 -18.84
N PRO A 75 -7.65 -14.87 -18.72
CA PRO A 75 -6.48 -14.11 -19.12
C PRO A 75 -5.97 -13.21 -17.98
N VAL A 76 -4.78 -12.66 -18.23
CA VAL A 76 -3.88 -11.86 -17.36
C VAL A 76 -2.81 -12.73 -16.68
N LEU A 77 -1.58 -12.22 -16.75
CA LEU A 77 -0.35 -12.82 -16.22
C LEU A 77 -0.60 -13.47 -14.86
N THR A 78 -0.09 -14.69 -14.67
CA THR A 78 0.06 -15.29 -13.34
C THR A 78 0.85 -14.36 -12.42
N GLU A 79 0.79 -14.59 -11.11
CA GLU A 79 1.58 -13.84 -10.14
C GLU A 79 3.07 -13.87 -10.48
N ASP A 80 3.61 -15.07 -10.77
CA ASP A 80 5.00 -15.26 -11.20
C ASP A 80 5.35 -14.44 -12.46
N GLN A 81 4.46 -14.44 -13.46
CA GLN A 81 4.65 -13.64 -14.67
C GLN A 81 4.61 -12.13 -14.38
N SER A 82 3.77 -11.68 -13.44
CA SER A 82 3.71 -10.28 -13.02
C SER A 82 4.98 -9.87 -12.25
N ILE A 83 5.48 -10.74 -11.37
CA ILE A 83 6.75 -10.58 -10.65
C ILE A 83 7.91 -10.50 -11.65
N GLN A 84 7.91 -11.37 -12.66
CA GLN A 84 8.94 -11.41 -13.70
C GLN A 84 8.92 -10.12 -14.54
N ALA A 85 7.76 -9.66 -15.00
CA ALA A 85 7.64 -8.41 -15.75
C ALA A 85 8.13 -7.20 -14.94
N ARG A 86 7.84 -7.17 -13.63
CA ARG A 86 8.40 -6.16 -12.71
C ARG A 86 9.93 -6.26 -12.62
N ARG A 87 10.48 -7.46 -12.44
CA ARG A 87 11.93 -7.69 -12.35
C ARG A 87 12.66 -7.21 -13.62
N GLU A 88 12.15 -7.60 -14.79
CA GLU A 88 12.68 -7.19 -16.09
C GLU A 88 12.67 -5.68 -16.27
N PHE A 89 11.56 -5.01 -15.92
CA PHE A 89 11.48 -3.56 -15.95
C PHE A 89 12.54 -2.92 -15.05
N ILE A 90 12.67 -3.38 -13.80
CA ILE A 90 13.64 -2.86 -12.82
C ILE A 90 15.09 -3.04 -13.30
N GLU A 91 15.40 -4.15 -13.97
CA GLU A 91 16.72 -4.45 -14.52
C GLU A 91 17.01 -3.67 -15.81
N SER A 92 15.97 -3.26 -16.54
CA SER A 92 16.09 -2.45 -17.75
C SER A 92 16.53 -1.01 -17.47
N LEU A 93 16.34 -0.50 -16.24
CA LEU A 93 16.70 0.87 -15.86
C LEU A 93 18.23 1.07 -15.84
N ASP A 94 18.68 2.16 -16.46
CA ASP A 94 20.10 2.55 -16.56
C ASP A 94 20.48 3.52 -15.44
N LEU A 95 21.42 3.11 -14.58
CA LEU A 95 21.95 3.93 -13.49
C LEU A 95 22.60 5.23 -14.00
N SER A 96 23.20 5.21 -15.19
CA SER A 96 23.84 6.39 -15.79
C SER A 96 22.79 7.42 -16.20
N ALA A 97 21.68 6.96 -16.79
CA ALA A 97 20.54 7.82 -17.13
C ALA A 97 19.87 8.40 -15.88
N ILE A 98 19.74 7.61 -14.81
CA ILE A 98 19.23 8.08 -13.50
C ILE A 98 20.14 9.16 -12.91
N CYS A 99 21.47 8.96 -12.93
CA CYS A 99 22.44 9.97 -12.51
C CYS A 99 22.36 11.24 -13.37
N ALA A 100 22.27 11.10 -14.69
CA ALA A 100 22.12 12.23 -15.60
C ALA A 100 20.84 13.03 -15.31
N LEU A 101 19.74 12.35 -15.03
CA LEU A 101 18.48 12.97 -14.63
C LEU A 101 18.62 13.75 -13.32
N ALA A 102 19.18 13.14 -12.27
CA ALA A 102 19.40 13.82 -10.98
C ALA A 102 20.35 15.02 -11.14
N SER A 103 21.44 14.84 -11.89
CA SER A 103 22.40 15.89 -12.20
C SER A 103 21.75 17.08 -12.90
N LYS A 104 20.90 16.84 -13.91
CA LYS A 104 20.16 17.88 -14.64
C LYS A 104 19.35 18.78 -13.69
N TYR A 105 18.71 18.19 -12.67
CA TYR A 105 17.91 18.93 -11.70
C TYR A 105 18.73 19.53 -10.55
N ASN A 106 20.00 19.16 -10.38
CA ASN A 106 20.94 19.74 -9.42
C ASN A 106 22.05 20.57 -10.10
N SER A 107 21.67 21.45 -11.04
CA SER A 107 22.63 22.35 -11.72
C SER A 107 23.80 21.63 -12.42
N ASN A 108 23.54 20.45 -12.99
CA ASN A 108 24.53 19.59 -13.68
C ASN A 108 25.72 19.15 -12.81
N LYS A 109 25.53 19.05 -11.49
CA LYS A 109 26.56 18.54 -10.58
C LYS A 109 26.77 17.05 -10.75
N SER A 110 28.03 16.61 -10.59
CA SER A 110 28.38 15.19 -10.64
C SER A 110 27.76 14.43 -9.46
N CYS A 111 27.22 13.25 -9.75
CA CYS A 111 26.59 12.39 -8.75
C CYS A 111 26.77 10.92 -9.08
N ARG A 112 26.49 10.07 -8.09
CA ARG A 112 26.45 8.62 -8.25
C ARG A 112 25.25 8.03 -7.53
N VAL A 113 24.67 6.98 -8.11
CA VAL A 113 23.73 6.12 -7.39
C VAL A 113 24.52 5.30 -6.37
N VAL A 114 24.19 5.44 -5.09
CA VAL A 114 24.85 4.73 -3.98
C VAL A 114 24.07 3.52 -3.50
N ASN A 115 22.77 3.51 -3.73
CA ASN A 115 21.89 2.41 -3.36
C ASN A 115 20.68 2.37 -4.30
N LYS A 116 20.05 1.20 -4.39
CA LYS A 116 18.82 0.96 -5.16
C LYS A 116 17.91 0.09 -4.31
N ALA A 117 16.65 0.47 -4.23
CA ALA A 117 15.61 -0.36 -3.63
C ALA A 117 14.32 -0.28 -4.44
N SER A 118 13.40 -1.21 -4.23
CA SER A 118 12.12 -1.25 -4.94
C SER A 118 11.00 -1.66 -4.00
N GLY A 119 9.90 -0.91 -4.03
CA GLY A 119 8.63 -1.31 -3.44
C GLY A 119 7.71 -1.99 -4.46
N SER A 120 6.42 -2.02 -4.18
CA SER A 120 5.42 -2.62 -5.07
C SER A 120 5.17 -1.80 -6.34
N PHE A 121 5.28 -0.46 -6.26
CA PHE A 121 4.87 0.45 -7.33
C PHE A 121 5.98 1.38 -7.84
N ASN A 122 7.10 1.46 -7.14
CA ASN A 122 8.17 2.40 -7.42
C ASN A 122 9.56 1.75 -7.19
N VAL A 123 10.52 2.12 -8.02
CA VAL A 123 11.96 1.87 -7.80
C VAL A 123 12.60 3.15 -7.29
N CYS A 124 13.33 3.07 -6.19
CA CYS A 124 14.03 4.18 -5.56
C CYS A 124 15.54 4.05 -5.78
N PHE A 125 16.15 5.09 -6.37
CA PHE A 125 17.58 5.22 -6.53
C PHE A 125 18.10 6.32 -5.62
N PHE A 126 18.99 5.96 -4.71
CA PHE A 126 19.59 6.89 -3.75
C PHE A 126 20.83 7.51 -4.39
N VAL A 127 20.80 8.83 -4.56
CA VAL A 127 21.81 9.60 -5.29
C VAL A 127 22.62 10.43 -4.31
N LYS A 128 23.95 10.36 -4.41
CA LYS A 128 24.89 11.21 -3.66
C LYS A 128 25.67 12.08 -4.63
N PHE A 129 25.70 13.38 -4.37
CA PHE A 129 26.53 14.34 -5.11
C PHE A 129 27.94 14.41 -4.51
N VAL A 130 28.92 14.86 -5.32
CA VAL A 130 30.31 15.02 -4.87
C VAL A 130 30.39 16.32 -4.07
N THR A 131 30.90 16.25 -2.83
CA THR A 131 30.86 17.29 -1.73
C THR A 131 29.64 17.17 -0.81
N ASP A 132 29.69 17.76 0.40
CA ASP A 132 28.72 17.65 1.53
C ASP A 132 27.29 18.13 1.19
N GLU A 133 26.73 17.56 0.14
CA GLU A 133 25.54 17.97 -0.57
C GLU A 133 24.36 17.07 -0.25
N PRO A 134 23.12 17.59 -0.44
CA PRO A 134 21.92 16.83 -0.16
C PRO A 134 21.91 15.50 -0.91
N LYS A 135 21.59 14.43 -0.19
CA LYS A 135 21.27 13.13 -0.78
C LYS A 135 19.87 13.23 -1.36
N TRP A 136 19.67 12.72 -2.57
CA TRP A 136 18.37 12.69 -3.22
C TRP A 136 17.88 11.26 -3.43
N VAL A 137 16.58 11.11 -3.58
CA VAL A 137 15.94 9.86 -4.00
C VAL A 137 15.25 10.11 -5.33
N VAL A 138 15.67 9.40 -6.38
CA VAL A 138 14.98 9.36 -7.67
C VAL A 138 14.06 8.15 -7.66
N ARG A 139 12.76 8.39 -7.73
CA ARG A 139 11.70 7.38 -7.77
C ARG A 139 11.17 7.24 -9.20
N VAL A 140 11.12 6.01 -9.70
CA VAL A 140 10.59 5.66 -11.02
C VAL A 140 9.44 4.68 -10.84
N PRO A 141 8.21 5.01 -11.30
CA PRO A 141 7.09 4.08 -11.25
C PRO A 141 7.40 2.79 -12.00
N ILE A 142 7.03 1.66 -11.39
CA ILE A 142 7.10 0.34 -12.01
C ILE A 142 5.90 0.21 -12.94
N GLU A 143 6.08 0.60 -14.20
CA GLU A 143 5.00 0.66 -15.20
C GLU A 143 4.18 -0.64 -15.32
N PRO A 144 4.78 -1.85 -15.29
CA PRO A 144 3.99 -3.09 -15.30
C PRO A 144 3.08 -3.30 -14.08
N ALA A 145 3.32 -2.60 -12.97
CA ALA A 145 2.60 -2.76 -11.70
C ALA A 145 1.60 -1.63 -11.43
N VAL A 146 1.52 -0.60 -12.27
CA VAL A 146 0.72 0.61 -12.02
C VAL A 146 -0.14 0.94 -13.23
N ASN A 147 -1.45 1.08 -13.00
CA ASN A 147 -2.38 1.66 -13.96
C ASN A 147 -2.33 3.18 -13.83
N ASN A 148 -2.24 3.86 -14.97
CA ASN A 148 -2.14 5.33 -15.04
C ASN A 148 -1.08 5.92 -14.08
N PRO A 149 0.21 5.55 -14.25
CA PRO A 149 1.30 5.97 -13.37
C PRO A 149 1.50 7.49 -13.29
N TRP A 150 1.09 8.26 -14.30
CA TRP A 150 1.23 9.71 -14.29
C TRP A 150 0.26 10.38 -13.33
N ASP A 151 -1.03 10.04 -13.38
CA ASP A 151 -2.01 10.64 -12.49
C ASP A 151 -1.74 10.25 -11.03
N LYS A 152 -1.31 9.00 -10.79
CA LYS A 152 -0.83 8.55 -9.46
C LYS A 152 0.30 9.45 -8.94
N LEU A 153 1.31 9.70 -9.77
CA LEU A 153 2.45 10.52 -9.40
C LEU A 153 2.05 11.98 -9.17
N LEU A 154 1.19 12.55 -10.03
CA LEU A 154 0.67 13.89 -9.84
C LEU A 154 -0.08 14.02 -8.52
N SER A 155 -0.88 13.01 -8.16
CA SER A 155 -1.61 13.02 -6.91
C SER A 155 -0.67 12.99 -5.71
N GLU A 156 0.35 12.12 -5.72
CA GLU A 156 1.37 12.04 -4.67
C GLU A 156 2.09 13.38 -4.48
N VAL A 157 2.57 14.00 -5.57
CA VAL A 157 3.24 15.30 -5.53
C VAL A 157 2.32 16.38 -4.97
N THR A 158 1.08 16.41 -5.44
CA THR A 158 0.07 17.39 -4.99
C THR A 158 -0.22 17.23 -3.50
N THR A 159 -0.36 16.00 -3.02
CA THR A 159 -0.56 15.73 -1.59
C THR A 159 0.64 16.19 -0.76
N ILE A 160 1.87 15.85 -1.14
CA ILE A 160 3.07 16.26 -0.41
C ILE A 160 3.17 17.79 -0.33
N GLN A 161 3.00 18.47 -1.47
CA GLN A 161 3.03 19.94 -1.51
C GLN A 161 1.91 20.55 -0.67
N TYR A 162 0.69 20.02 -0.75
CA TYR A 162 -0.42 20.52 0.06
C TYR A 162 -0.12 20.39 1.56
N LEU A 163 0.37 19.24 2.01
CA LEU A 163 0.73 19.01 3.40
C LEU A 163 1.87 19.91 3.86
N GLU A 164 2.90 20.11 3.05
CA GLU A 164 4.03 21.00 3.35
C GLU A 164 3.59 22.45 3.64
N HIS A 165 2.51 22.92 3.00
CA HIS A 165 1.99 24.28 3.20
C HIS A 165 0.96 24.41 4.35
N HIS A 166 0.35 23.31 4.78
CA HIS A 166 -0.80 23.33 5.70
C HIS A 166 -0.56 22.59 7.00
N THR A 167 0.59 21.92 7.15
CA THR A 167 0.93 21.09 8.31
C THR A 167 2.41 21.23 8.65
N GLN A 168 2.77 20.80 9.85
CA GLN A 168 4.13 20.63 10.34
C GLN A 168 4.61 19.17 10.21
N ILE A 169 3.88 18.34 9.46
CA ILE A 169 4.27 16.95 9.22
C ILE A 169 5.62 16.96 8.51
N PRO A 170 6.61 16.20 9.00
CA PRO A 170 7.89 16.11 8.33
C PRO A 170 7.73 15.30 7.03
N LEU A 171 8.08 15.90 5.90
CA LEU A 171 7.85 15.37 4.56
C LEU A 171 9.12 15.44 3.72
N PRO A 172 9.29 14.55 2.72
CA PRO A 172 10.36 14.70 1.75
C PRO A 172 10.08 15.90 0.84
N CYS A 173 11.02 16.84 0.74
CA CYS A 173 10.88 17.98 -0.18
C CYS A 173 10.93 17.50 -1.64
N VAL A 174 9.92 17.89 -2.44
CA VAL A 174 9.87 17.57 -3.87
C VAL A 174 10.82 18.50 -4.64
N ARG A 175 11.86 17.92 -5.26
CA ARG A 175 12.86 18.66 -6.04
C ARG A 175 12.48 18.77 -7.51
N ALA A 176 11.96 17.69 -8.08
CA ALA A 176 11.53 17.65 -9.46
C ALA A 176 10.58 16.49 -9.68
N TYR A 177 9.73 16.59 -10.69
CA TYR A 177 8.95 15.46 -11.17
C TYR A 177 8.64 15.68 -12.65
N GLY A 178 8.32 14.60 -13.36
CA GLY A 178 7.99 14.70 -14.77
C GLY A 178 7.71 13.39 -15.43
N ARG A 179 7.37 13.50 -16.71
CA ARG A 179 7.22 12.41 -17.68
C ARG A 179 8.08 12.73 -18.89
N GLY A 180 8.47 11.72 -19.65
CA GLY A 180 9.31 11.94 -20.83
C GLY A 180 10.80 11.70 -20.63
N ALA A 181 11.22 11.13 -19.49
CA ALA A 181 12.63 10.83 -19.24
C ALA A 181 13.01 9.47 -19.87
N ILE A 182 14.11 9.41 -20.62
CA ILE A 182 14.62 8.14 -21.16
C ILE A 182 15.51 7.51 -20.09
N LEU A 183 15.00 6.51 -19.36
CA LEU A 183 15.68 5.92 -18.20
C LEU A 183 16.04 4.45 -18.38
N THR A 184 15.64 3.84 -19.49
CA THR A 184 15.96 2.44 -19.82
C THR A 184 17.22 2.34 -20.67
N LYS A 185 17.93 1.21 -20.53
CA LYS A 185 19.13 0.86 -21.32
C LYS A 185 18.86 0.78 -22.83
N SER A 186 17.63 0.43 -23.21
CA SER A 186 17.24 0.35 -24.62
C SER A 186 17.06 1.73 -25.26
N GLY A 187 16.85 2.78 -24.45
CA GLY A 187 16.50 4.11 -24.94
C GLY A 187 15.10 4.20 -25.56
N ILE A 188 14.29 3.14 -25.48
CA ILE A 188 12.95 3.07 -26.08
C ILE A 188 11.93 3.48 -25.04
N GLY A 189 11.02 4.37 -25.44
CA GLY A 189 9.98 4.90 -24.58
C GLY A 189 10.50 5.94 -23.59
N THR A 190 9.60 6.45 -22.77
CA THR A 190 9.92 7.44 -21.75
C THR A 190 9.21 7.14 -20.45
N GLN A 191 9.94 7.26 -19.36
CA GLN A 191 9.48 6.98 -18.01
C GLN A 191 9.09 8.26 -17.28
N MET A 192 8.28 8.05 -16.25
CA MET A 192 7.95 9.04 -15.24
C MET A 192 8.97 9.01 -14.11
N PHE A 193 9.14 10.14 -13.42
CA PHE A 193 10.02 10.21 -12.28
C PHE A 193 9.56 11.24 -11.25
N LEU A 194 9.95 11.01 -10.01
CA LEU A 194 9.87 11.92 -8.88
C LEU A 194 11.25 11.99 -8.23
N ILE A 195 11.76 13.19 -7.98
CA ILE A 195 13.01 13.44 -7.26
C ILE A 195 12.65 14.15 -5.96
N THR A 196 13.05 13.57 -4.84
CA THR A 196 12.88 14.19 -3.53
C THR A 196 14.21 14.25 -2.78
N ASP A 197 14.23 15.04 -1.71
CA ASP A 197 15.27 14.88 -0.70
C ASP A 197 15.22 13.48 -0.07
N PHE A 198 16.40 12.99 0.31
CA PHE A 198 16.53 11.87 1.21
C PHE A 198 16.32 12.36 2.65
N ILE A 199 15.50 11.63 3.40
CA ILE A 199 15.26 11.88 4.82
C ILE A 199 16.28 11.05 5.61
N GLU A 200 17.11 11.71 6.41
CA GLU A 200 18.07 11.01 7.28
C GLU A 200 17.34 10.22 8.38
N GLY A 201 17.90 9.07 8.74
CA GLY A 201 17.29 8.13 9.68
C GLY A 201 17.03 6.77 9.03
N HIS A 202 16.18 5.99 9.67
CA HIS A 202 15.83 4.63 9.25
C HIS A 202 14.32 4.41 9.36
N SER A 203 13.79 3.53 8.52
CA SER A 203 12.41 3.05 8.66
C SER A 203 12.15 2.50 10.07
N LEU A 204 10.97 2.80 10.63
CA LEU A 204 10.59 2.33 11.95
C LEU A 204 10.51 0.79 11.99
N ASP A 205 11.35 0.19 12.81
CA ASP A 205 11.26 -1.21 13.20
C ASP A 205 10.43 -1.33 14.49
N ARG A 206 9.32 -2.07 14.41
CA ARG A 206 8.43 -2.33 15.55
C ARG A 206 9.14 -3.03 16.70
N LYS A 207 10.12 -3.89 16.43
CA LYS A 207 10.88 -4.58 17.48
C LYS A 207 11.77 -3.60 18.23
N ARG A 208 12.45 -2.70 17.52
CA ARG A 208 13.21 -1.60 18.13
C ARG A 208 12.32 -0.68 18.94
N LEU A 209 11.13 -0.34 18.44
CA LEU A 209 10.14 0.46 19.18
C LEU A 209 9.80 -0.18 20.52
N LEU A 210 9.45 -1.46 20.55
CA LEU A 210 9.06 -2.17 21.79
C LEU A 210 10.16 -2.19 22.85
N VAL A 211 11.42 -2.37 22.45
CA VAL A 211 12.56 -2.49 23.40
C VAL A 211 13.24 -1.16 23.71
N ALA A 212 12.86 -0.06 23.07
CA ALA A 212 13.43 1.27 23.31
C ALA A 212 13.09 1.79 24.72
N LYS A 213 13.76 2.86 25.16
CA LYS A 213 13.44 3.54 26.42
C LYS A 213 12.02 4.10 26.39
N GLU A 214 11.32 4.03 27.51
CA GLU A 214 9.93 4.51 27.63
C GLU A 214 9.77 5.97 27.17
N GLU A 215 10.71 6.84 27.54
CA GLU A 215 10.75 8.24 27.10
C GLU A 215 10.71 8.38 25.58
N HIS A 216 11.54 7.61 24.86
CA HIS A 216 11.61 7.64 23.39
C HIS A 216 10.32 7.10 22.78
N ARG A 217 9.76 5.99 23.32
CA ARG A 217 8.49 5.44 22.85
C ARG A 217 7.33 6.42 23.03
N ARG A 218 7.22 7.02 24.21
CA ARG A 218 6.17 8.01 24.51
C ARG A 218 6.28 9.25 23.64
N ASN A 219 7.50 9.74 23.39
CA ASN A 219 7.74 10.84 22.48
C ASN A 219 7.33 10.48 21.04
N PHE A 220 7.72 9.29 20.55
CA PHE A 220 7.29 8.77 19.25
C PHE A 220 5.76 8.76 19.12
N TYR A 221 5.04 8.19 20.10
CA TYR A 221 3.58 8.17 20.08
C TYR A 221 2.98 9.57 20.11
N SER A 222 3.58 10.50 20.87
CA SER A 222 3.14 11.90 20.88
C SER A 222 3.25 12.53 19.49
N GLN A 223 4.38 12.37 18.81
CA GLN A 223 4.58 12.88 17.45
C GLN A 223 3.63 12.24 16.43
N LEU A 224 3.41 10.92 16.53
CA LEU A 224 2.46 10.23 15.66
C LEU A 224 1.03 10.75 15.87
N ILE A 225 0.64 11.00 17.12
CA ILE A 225 -0.67 11.61 17.45
C ILE A 225 -0.76 13.03 16.88
N ASP A 226 0.30 13.83 16.97
CA ASP A 226 0.32 15.18 16.39
C ASP A 226 0.09 15.12 14.87
N ILE A 227 0.80 14.23 14.16
CA ILE A 227 0.62 14.00 12.71
C ILE A 227 -0.83 13.61 12.38
N LEU A 228 -1.42 12.65 13.11
CA LEU A 228 -2.81 12.24 12.89
C LEU A 228 -3.81 13.36 13.22
N THR A 229 -3.48 14.21 14.20
CA THR A 229 -4.29 15.37 14.57
C THR A 229 -4.28 16.43 13.48
N GLU A 230 -3.11 16.70 12.89
CA GLU A 230 -2.98 17.64 11.78
C GLU A 230 -3.73 17.15 10.54
N LEU A 231 -3.60 15.86 10.18
CA LEU A 231 -4.36 15.25 9.08
C LEU A 231 -5.88 15.34 9.29
N HIS A 232 -6.35 15.10 10.52
CA HIS A 232 -7.78 15.24 10.87
C HIS A 232 -8.31 16.66 10.68
N GLY A 233 -7.46 17.66 10.89
CA GLY A 233 -7.76 19.07 10.64
C GLY A 233 -8.01 19.40 9.16
N LEU A 234 -7.46 18.60 8.23
CA LEU A 234 -7.59 18.80 6.80
C LEU A 234 -8.91 18.20 6.29
N ARG A 235 -9.93 19.06 6.16
CA ARG A 235 -11.30 18.68 5.81
C ARG A 235 -11.67 19.05 4.39
N PHE A 236 -12.31 18.11 3.70
CA PHE A 236 -12.65 18.22 2.29
C PHE A 236 -14.14 17.96 2.05
N PRO A 237 -14.72 18.56 0.99
CA PRO A 237 -16.15 18.46 0.68
C PRO A 237 -16.52 17.15 -0.04
N SER A 238 -15.53 16.38 -0.52
CA SER A 238 -15.76 15.13 -1.25
C SER A 238 -14.62 14.14 -1.00
N ILE A 239 -14.91 12.86 -1.27
CA ILE A 239 -13.98 11.73 -1.20
C ILE A 239 -13.28 11.58 -2.55
N GLY A 240 -11.95 11.67 -2.56
CA GLY A 240 -11.11 11.56 -3.75
C GLY A 240 -9.64 11.77 -3.42
N SER A 241 -8.79 11.64 -4.43
CA SER A 241 -7.36 11.95 -4.31
C SER A 241 -7.10 13.41 -4.65
N LEU A 242 -6.13 14.05 -3.98
CA LEU A 242 -5.76 15.43 -4.30
C LEU A 242 -5.09 15.47 -5.66
N MET A 243 -5.51 16.42 -6.50
CA MET A 243 -5.00 16.62 -7.84
C MET A 243 -4.63 18.09 -8.06
N PRO A 244 -3.64 18.38 -8.93
CA PRO A 244 -3.21 19.74 -9.18
C PRO A 244 -4.37 20.54 -9.76
N ASN A 245 -4.53 21.76 -9.28
CA ASN A 245 -5.52 22.69 -9.79
C ASN A 245 -4.87 23.61 -10.83
N PRO A 246 -5.31 23.58 -12.10
CA PRO A 246 -4.75 24.43 -13.15
C PRO A 246 -4.94 25.92 -12.90
N ASP A 247 -6.01 26.30 -12.19
CA ASP A 247 -6.39 27.70 -11.96
C ASP A 247 -5.71 28.29 -10.72
N ASP A 248 -5.45 27.47 -9.71
CA ASP A 248 -4.78 27.87 -8.47
C ASP A 248 -3.91 26.73 -7.93
N PRO A 249 -2.61 26.70 -8.27
CA PRO A 249 -1.68 25.65 -7.80
C PRO A 249 -1.57 25.53 -6.28
N SER A 250 -1.96 26.56 -5.51
CA SER A 250 -1.93 26.52 -4.04
C SER A 250 -3.12 25.77 -3.43
N ARG A 251 -4.17 25.50 -4.22
CA ARG A 251 -5.42 24.88 -3.76
C ARG A 251 -5.77 23.67 -4.60
N PRO A 252 -5.43 22.45 -4.15
CA PRO A 252 -5.71 21.24 -4.91
C PRO A 252 -7.21 21.01 -5.09
N ILE A 253 -7.56 20.35 -6.20
CA ILE A 253 -8.91 19.85 -6.45
C ILE A 253 -9.04 18.40 -6.01
N ILE A 254 -10.27 17.96 -5.75
CA ILE A 254 -10.57 16.55 -5.49
C ILE A 254 -10.79 15.83 -6.82
N GLY A 255 -9.91 14.89 -7.14
CA GLY A 255 -9.98 14.06 -8.33
C GLY A 255 -10.58 12.67 -8.05
N PRO A 256 -10.42 11.74 -9.02
CA PRO A 256 -10.77 10.33 -8.86
C PRO A 256 -10.15 9.70 -7.59
N VAL A 257 -10.81 8.70 -7.01
CA VAL A 257 -10.24 7.93 -5.89
C VAL A 257 -9.16 6.99 -6.43
N MET A 258 -7.89 7.35 -6.26
CA MET A 258 -6.79 6.45 -6.56
C MET A 258 -6.58 5.52 -5.36
N SER A 259 -6.65 4.20 -5.58
CA SER A 259 -6.44 3.22 -4.52
C SER A 259 -5.53 2.09 -4.99
N MET A 260 -4.72 1.58 -4.06
CA MET A 260 -3.91 0.38 -4.29
C MET A 260 -4.80 -0.81 -4.70
N SER A 261 -5.95 -0.96 -4.03
CA SER A 261 -6.92 -2.03 -4.27
C SER A 261 -7.46 -2.02 -5.70
N ALA A 262 -7.91 -0.86 -6.20
CA ALA A 262 -8.37 -0.74 -7.58
C ALA A 262 -7.22 -0.97 -8.58
N ASN A 263 -6.01 -0.49 -8.27
CA ASN A 263 -4.83 -0.71 -9.10
C ASN A 263 -4.49 -2.20 -9.24
N THR A 264 -4.48 -2.94 -8.13
CA THR A 264 -4.21 -4.39 -8.12
C THR A 264 -5.25 -5.15 -8.92
N LEU A 265 -6.53 -4.77 -8.80
CA LEU A 265 -7.64 -5.37 -9.56
C LEU A 265 -7.70 -4.89 -11.03
N ARG A 266 -6.79 -4.00 -11.46
CA ARG A 266 -6.79 -3.36 -12.79
C ARG A 266 -8.12 -2.70 -13.15
N LEU A 267 -8.76 -2.10 -12.15
CA LEU A 267 -9.99 -1.35 -12.32
C LEU A 267 -9.67 0.13 -12.55
N PRO A 268 -10.43 0.82 -13.43
CA PRO A 268 -10.31 2.26 -13.55
C PRO A 268 -10.70 2.93 -12.22
N PRO A 269 -10.01 4.01 -11.81
CA PRO A 269 -10.39 4.75 -10.62
C PRO A 269 -11.79 5.36 -10.82
N PRO A 270 -12.71 5.23 -9.86
CA PRO A 270 -13.98 5.93 -9.90
C PRO A 270 -13.73 7.43 -9.79
N LEU A 271 -14.69 8.22 -10.23
CA LEU A 271 -14.73 9.65 -9.93
C LEU A 271 -14.79 9.89 -8.41
N MET A 272 -14.89 11.15 -8.00
CA MET A 272 -15.07 11.51 -6.59
C MET A 272 -16.44 11.07 -6.06
N PHE A 273 -16.53 10.84 -4.74
CA PHE A 273 -17.80 10.56 -4.05
C PHE A 273 -18.19 11.73 -3.14
N SER A 274 -19.48 12.07 -3.13
CA SER A 274 -20.07 13.04 -2.19
C SER A 274 -20.84 12.37 -1.03
N SER A 275 -20.84 11.04 -0.97
CA SER A 275 -21.55 10.23 0.03
C SER A 275 -20.60 9.17 0.59
N ALA A 276 -20.49 9.09 1.91
CA ALA A 276 -19.75 8.06 2.63
C ALA A 276 -20.33 6.68 2.34
N MET A 277 -21.65 6.52 2.29
CA MET A 277 -22.34 5.28 1.95
C MET A 277 -21.98 4.79 0.55
N ALA A 278 -21.97 5.68 -0.44
CA ALA A 278 -21.56 5.32 -1.79
C ALA A 278 -20.10 4.86 -1.84
N TYR A 279 -19.21 5.56 -1.12
CA TYR A 279 -17.81 5.17 -1.00
C TYR A 279 -17.62 3.83 -0.27
N MET A 280 -18.31 3.59 0.85
CA MET A 280 -18.21 2.33 1.60
C MET A 280 -18.69 1.13 0.78
N LYS A 281 -19.77 1.29 -0.01
CA LYS A 281 -20.22 0.26 -0.95
C LYS A 281 -19.19 -0.02 -2.04
N TYR A 282 -18.54 1.01 -2.56
CA TYR A 282 -17.44 0.87 -3.51
C TYR A 282 -16.22 0.17 -2.88
N GLN A 283 -15.83 0.54 -1.66
CA GLN A 283 -14.73 -0.13 -0.97
C GLN A 283 -15.04 -1.61 -0.70
N PHE A 284 -16.26 -1.93 -0.30
CA PHE A 284 -16.67 -3.32 -0.14
C PHE A 284 -16.67 -4.11 -1.45
N SER A 285 -17.03 -3.47 -2.59
CA SER A 285 -16.96 -4.12 -3.90
C SER A 285 -15.52 -4.39 -4.33
N LEU A 286 -14.58 -3.48 -4.00
CA LEU A 286 -13.15 -3.74 -4.16
C LEU A 286 -12.72 -4.93 -3.31
N VAL A 287 -13.08 -4.97 -2.03
CA VAL A 287 -12.74 -6.09 -1.12
C VAL A 287 -13.24 -7.41 -1.68
N SER A 288 -14.51 -7.48 -2.05
CA SER A 288 -15.11 -8.67 -2.67
C SER A 288 -14.39 -9.07 -3.98
N GLY A 289 -13.87 -8.09 -4.72
CA GLY A 289 -13.12 -8.32 -5.96
C GLY A 289 -11.85 -9.14 -5.77
N PHE A 290 -11.20 -9.10 -4.60
CA PHE A 290 -10.00 -9.91 -4.31
C PHE A 290 -10.31 -11.41 -4.16
N PHE A 291 -11.56 -11.77 -3.85
CA PHE A 291 -12.00 -13.16 -3.67
C PHE A 291 -12.72 -13.73 -4.91
N SER A 292 -12.90 -12.91 -5.95
CA SER A 292 -13.55 -13.32 -7.20
C SER A 292 -12.67 -14.19 -8.12
N PRO A 293 -11.34 -13.95 -8.26
CA PRO A 293 -10.48 -14.81 -9.06
C PRO A 293 -10.48 -16.27 -8.57
N PRO A 294 -10.34 -17.24 -9.47
CA PRO A 294 -10.15 -18.63 -9.07
C PRO A 294 -8.81 -18.80 -8.35
N VAL A 295 -8.82 -19.54 -7.25
CA VAL A 295 -7.61 -19.80 -6.46
C VAL A 295 -7.22 -21.27 -6.61
N ARG A 296 -5.92 -21.52 -6.63
CA ARG A 296 -5.36 -22.88 -6.61
C ARG A 296 -5.67 -23.51 -5.26
N ASP A 297 -6.05 -24.78 -5.26
CA ASP A 297 -6.23 -25.59 -4.04
C ASP A 297 -7.34 -25.11 -3.08
N HIS A 298 -8.25 -24.22 -3.51
CA HIS A 298 -9.49 -23.92 -2.76
C HIS A 298 -10.45 -25.11 -2.82
N THR A 299 -10.80 -25.64 -1.65
CA THR A 299 -11.91 -26.55 -1.46
C THR A 299 -13.24 -25.79 -1.49
N ILE A 300 -14.33 -26.52 -1.70
CA ILE A 300 -15.68 -25.91 -1.61
C ILE A 300 -15.94 -25.31 -0.22
N GLU A 301 -15.34 -25.87 0.83
CA GLU A 301 -15.50 -25.37 2.19
C GLU A 301 -14.75 -24.06 2.43
N ASP A 302 -13.57 -23.89 1.82
CA ASP A 302 -12.86 -22.60 1.79
C ASP A 302 -13.78 -21.52 1.18
N ILE A 303 -14.34 -21.81 0.01
CA ILE A 303 -15.22 -20.88 -0.72
C ILE A 303 -16.48 -20.55 0.09
N ARG A 304 -17.06 -21.52 0.79
CA ARG A 304 -18.24 -21.32 1.65
C ARG A 304 -17.93 -20.34 2.77
N HIS A 305 -16.80 -20.54 3.46
CA HIS A 305 -16.32 -19.64 4.50
C HIS A 305 -16.08 -18.21 3.98
N GLU A 306 -15.45 -18.07 2.81
CA GLU A 306 -15.24 -16.75 2.19
C GLU A 306 -16.56 -16.04 1.87
N ILE A 307 -17.51 -16.74 1.26
CA ILE A 307 -18.83 -16.19 0.94
C ILE A 307 -19.57 -15.77 2.21
N PHE A 308 -19.53 -16.60 3.26
CA PHE A 308 -20.14 -16.28 4.54
C PHE A 308 -19.54 -15.01 5.16
N ALA A 309 -18.21 -14.93 5.25
CA ALA A 309 -17.50 -13.78 5.79
C ALA A 309 -17.80 -12.51 4.99
N LEU A 310 -17.75 -12.57 3.66
CA LEU A 310 -18.06 -11.42 2.78
C LEU A 310 -19.51 -10.98 2.92
N HIS A 311 -20.46 -11.92 3.04
CA HIS A 311 -21.86 -11.60 3.27
C HIS A 311 -22.05 -10.80 4.56
N ALA A 312 -21.43 -11.22 5.66
CA ALA A 312 -21.48 -10.51 6.93
C ALA A 312 -20.79 -9.13 6.85
N LEU A 313 -19.59 -9.08 6.26
CA LEU A 313 -18.79 -7.86 6.10
C LEU A 313 -19.53 -6.79 5.29
N LYS A 314 -20.32 -7.17 4.28
CA LYS A 314 -21.13 -6.22 3.51
C LYS A 314 -21.99 -5.34 4.41
N ARG A 315 -22.71 -5.98 5.33
CA ARG A 315 -23.61 -5.29 6.26
C ARG A 315 -22.84 -4.41 7.24
N ILE A 316 -21.68 -4.88 7.70
CA ILE A 316 -20.80 -4.14 8.61
C ILE A 316 -20.27 -2.86 7.97
N PHE A 317 -19.83 -2.92 6.71
CA PHE A 317 -19.37 -1.74 5.97
C PHE A 317 -20.45 -0.67 5.85
N GLU A 318 -21.70 -1.08 5.56
CA GLU A 318 -22.83 -0.16 5.43
C GLU A 318 -23.27 0.42 6.79
N GLN A 319 -23.26 -0.39 7.86
CA GLN A 319 -23.64 0.04 9.21
C GLN A 319 -22.68 1.07 9.83
N LEU A 320 -21.42 1.10 9.38
CA LEU A 320 -20.42 2.05 9.88
C LEU A 320 -20.69 3.51 9.48
N VAL A 321 -21.58 3.72 8.50
CA VAL A 321 -21.88 5.04 7.98
C VAL A 321 -22.93 5.71 8.87
N ASP A 322 -22.52 6.76 9.57
CA ASP A 322 -23.43 7.67 10.24
C ASP A 322 -24.19 8.51 9.18
N PRO A 323 -25.54 8.41 9.11
CA PRO A 323 -26.33 9.18 8.16
C PRO A 323 -26.12 10.70 8.28
N GLN A 324 -25.78 11.22 9.48
CA GLN A 324 -25.52 12.64 9.68
C GLN A 324 -24.18 13.10 9.09
N LEU A 325 -23.25 12.15 8.87
CA LEU A 325 -21.92 12.40 8.32
C LEU A 325 -21.75 11.87 6.89
N ASP A 326 -22.85 11.43 6.25
CA ASP A 326 -22.80 10.85 4.91
C ASP A 326 -22.20 11.82 3.89
N HIS A 327 -22.51 13.11 4.01
CA HIS A 327 -22.01 14.17 3.12
C HIS A 327 -20.77 14.90 3.65
N GLY A 328 -20.06 14.29 4.60
CA GLY A 328 -18.80 14.79 5.14
C GLY A 328 -18.92 15.58 6.46
N PRO A 329 -17.88 16.31 6.85
CA PRO A 329 -16.62 16.51 6.12
C PRO A 329 -15.80 15.22 6.01
N PHE A 330 -15.01 15.11 4.93
CA PHE A 330 -14.09 13.99 4.70
C PHE A 330 -12.65 14.38 5.06
N ILE A 331 -11.85 13.42 5.52
CA ILE A 331 -10.52 13.66 6.08
C ILE A 331 -9.46 13.09 5.16
N LEU A 332 -8.38 13.83 4.89
CA LEU A 332 -7.23 13.29 4.14
C LEU A 332 -6.54 12.17 4.94
N ASN A 333 -6.37 11.01 4.30
CA ASN A 333 -5.73 9.85 4.90
C ASN A 333 -4.58 9.33 4.03
N HIS A 334 -3.51 8.88 4.68
CA HIS A 334 -2.33 8.31 4.02
C HIS A 334 -2.61 6.94 3.37
N GLN A 335 -3.57 6.18 3.88
CA GLN A 335 -3.93 4.81 3.45
C GLN A 335 -2.88 3.70 3.68
N ASP A 336 -1.58 4.02 3.68
CA ASP A 336 -0.49 3.06 3.92
C ASP A 336 0.53 3.50 4.99
N LEU A 337 0.05 4.07 6.10
CA LEU A 337 0.92 4.52 7.21
C LEU A 337 1.45 3.34 8.06
N ARG A 338 2.22 2.46 7.43
CA ARG A 338 2.90 1.32 8.06
C ARG A 338 4.26 1.76 8.61
N SER A 339 4.83 0.97 9.52
CA SER A 339 6.12 1.29 10.13
C SER A 339 7.25 1.54 9.11
N PRO A 340 7.34 0.85 7.94
CA PRO A 340 8.39 1.16 6.97
C PRO A 340 8.31 2.58 6.35
N ASN A 341 7.11 3.18 6.36
CA ASN A 341 6.83 4.50 5.79
C ASN A 341 6.99 5.65 6.81
N ILE A 342 7.46 5.32 8.02
CA ILE A 342 7.80 6.29 9.07
C ILE A 342 9.32 6.25 9.25
N ILE A 343 10.00 7.34 8.94
CA ILE A 343 11.45 7.48 9.13
C ILE A 343 11.71 8.08 10.51
N VAL A 344 12.57 7.43 11.29
CA VAL A 344 12.95 7.86 12.64
C VAL A 344 14.46 7.94 12.80
N ASP A 345 14.92 8.78 13.72
CA ASP A 345 16.31 8.77 14.19
C ASP A 345 16.54 7.66 15.24
N ASP A 346 17.74 7.63 15.82
CA ASP A 346 18.11 6.61 16.82
C ASP A 346 17.35 6.72 18.15
N ASP A 347 16.80 7.91 18.44
CA ASP A 347 15.99 8.19 19.64
C ASP A 347 14.49 8.11 19.35
N LEU A 348 14.10 7.55 18.20
CA LEU A 348 12.73 7.38 17.72
C LEU A 348 11.98 8.70 17.44
N ASN A 349 12.69 9.82 17.25
CA ASN A 349 12.05 11.04 16.77
C ASN A 349 11.69 10.87 15.29
N ILE A 350 10.42 11.13 14.94
CA ILE A 350 9.94 11.07 13.55
C ILE A 350 10.64 12.16 12.72
N GLN A 351 11.43 11.73 11.73
CA GLN A 351 12.13 12.59 10.78
C GLN A 351 11.37 12.76 9.47
N GLY A 352 10.41 11.88 9.17
CA GLY A 352 9.64 11.97 7.94
C GLY A 352 8.57 10.91 7.77
N ILE A 353 7.49 11.29 7.11
CA ILE A 353 6.45 10.38 6.59
C ILE A 353 6.58 10.34 5.07
N ILE A 354 6.79 9.15 4.53
CA ILE A 354 7.02 8.92 3.10
C ILE A 354 5.90 8.07 2.49
N ASP A 355 5.91 7.96 1.16
CA ASP A 355 5.01 7.09 0.41
C ASP A 355 3.53 7.52 0.42
N TRP A 356 3.29 8.80 0.14
CA TRP A 356 1.96 9.41 0.04
C TRP A 356 1.18 9.03 -1.24
N GLU A 357 1.67 8.06 -2.00
CA GLU A 357 0.95 7.51 -3.13
C GLU A 357 -0.38 6.86 -2.68
N PHE A 358 -1.43 6.99 -3.51
CA PHE A 358 -2.79 6.53 -3.20
C PHE A 358 -3.45 7.17 -1.97
N SER A 359 -2.87 8.24 -1.43
CA SER A 359 -3.54 9.08 -0.43
C SER A 359 -4.87 9.61 -0.99
N SER A 360 -5.87 9.65 -0.12
CA SER A 360 -7.23 10.05 -0.49
C SER A 360 -8.00 10.50 0.75
N THR A 361 -9.02 11.30 0.52
CA THR A 361 -9.95 11.69 1.57
C THR A 361 -10.91 10.55 1.89
N VAL A 362 -11.27 10.36 3.16
CA VAL A 362 -12.09 9.24 3.64
C VAL A 362 -13.21 9.70 4.57
N PRO A 363 -14.27 8.88 4.74
CA PRO A 363 -15.24 9.06 5.81
C PRO A 363 -14.58 9.06 7.19
N ARG A 364 -15.04 9.94 8.07
CA ARG A 364 -14.52 10.07 9.45
C ARG A 364 -14.42 8.74 10.21
N PRO A 365 -15.41 7.81 10.16
CA PRO A 365 -15.30 6.53 10.87
C PRO A 365 -14.13 5.64 10.42
N THR A 366 -13.61 5.86 9.21
CA THR A 366 -12.50 5.08 8.62
C THR A 366 -11.14 5.78 8.74
N PHE A 367 -11.12 7.02 9.23
CA PHE A 367 -9.91 7.69 9.67
C PHE A 367 -9.55 7.17 11.07
N THR A 368 -8.70 6.16 11.12
CA THR A 368 -8.31 5.43 12.34
C THR A 368 -6.79 5.41 12.49
N PRO A 369 -6.24 5.16 13.70
CA PRO A 369 -4.81 4.90 13.84
C PRO A 369 -4.37 3.73 12.95
N PRO A 370 -3.08 3.65 12.60
CA PRO A 370 -2.55 2.51 11.86
C PRO A 370 -2.89 1.17 12.53
N SER A 371 -3.19 0.14 11.75
CA SER A 371 -3.61 -1.16 12.31
C SER A 371 -2.54 -1.84 13.17
N TRP A 372 -1.27 -1.56 12.91
CA TRP A 372 -0.15 -2.02 13.74
C TRP A 372 -0.04 -1.31 15.10
N ILE A 373 -0.72 -0.16 15.27
CA ILE A 373 -0.93 0.52 16.56
C ILE A 373 -2.17 -0.05 17.25
N THR A 374 -3.25 -0.33 16.51
CA THR A 374 -4.50 -0.83 17.09
C THR A 374 -4.48 -2.33 17.37
N GLY A 375 -3.48 -3.08 16.89
CA GLY A 375 -3.43 -4.54 17.00
C GLY A 375 -4.39 -5.27 16.07
N HIS A 376 -5.03 -4.57 15.13
CA HIS A 376 -5.98 -5.16 14.18
C HIS A 376 -5.30 -5.60 12.88
N ASP A 377 -3.96 -5.71 12.87
CA ASP A 377 -3.19 -6.33 11.79
C ASP A 377 -2.78 -7.77 12.11
N SER A 378 -2.90 -8.20 13.37
CA SER A 378 -2.66 -9.58 13.80
C SER A 378 -3.20 -9.80 15.22
N PRO A 379 -3.86 -10.94 15.49
CA PRO A 379 -4.27 -11.29 16.86
C PRO A 379 -3.08 -11.54 17.81
N GLU A 380 -1.89 -11.77 17.26
CA GLU A 380 -0.65 -12.00 18.01
C GLU A 380 0.07 -10.69 18.36
N THR A 381 -0.46 -9.53 17.96
CA THR A 381 0.18 -8.23 18.17
C THR A 381 0.25 -7.90 19.66
N ASP A 382 1.44 -7.46 20.09
CA ASP A 382 1.70 -6.97 21.44
C ASP A 382 0.76 -5.81 21.80
N THR A 383 -0.04 -6.00 22.86
CA THR A 383 -1.02 -5.01 23.35
C THR A 383 -0.35 -3.79 23.98
N GLN A 384 0.96 -3.86 24.29
CA GLN A 384 1.73 -2.76 24.85
C GLN A 384 1.72 -1.53 23.94
N ILE A 385 1.90 -1.70 22.62
CA ILE A 385 1.91 -0.58 21.66
C ILE A 385 0.59 0.18 21.73
N HIS A 386 -0.53 -0.56 21.73
CA HIS A 386 -1.85 0.04 21.79
C HIS A 386 -2.09 0.77 23.10
N ALA A 387 -1.74 0.13 24.22
CA ALA A 387 -1.91 0.68 25.56
C ALA A 387 -1.10 1.97 25.77
N GLU A 388 0.17 1.99 25.35
CA GLU A 388 1.02 3.18 25.45
C GLU A 388 0.52 4.31 24.55
N PHE A 389 0.13 4.02 23.31
CA PHE A 389 -0.47 5.00 22.41
C PHE A 389 -1.74 5.62 23.03
N CYS A 390 -2.64 4.79 23.58
CA CYS A 390 -3.85 5.25 24.25
C CYS A 390 -3.54 6.10 25.49
N SER A 391 -2.52 5.74 26.28
CA SER A 391 -2.07 6.55 27.42
C SER A 391 -1.65 7.95 26.98
N VAL A 392 -0.76 8.04 25.98
CA VAL A 392 -0.27 9.33 25.47
C VAL A 392 -1.41 10.14 24.84
N LEU A 393 -2.32 9.51 24.10
CA LEU A 393 -3.49 10.18 23.54
C LEU A 393 -4.41 10.75 24.64
N ASN A 394 -4.63 9.99 25.71
CA ASN A 394 -5.44 10.43 26.84
C ASN A 394 -4.82 11.65 27.52
N GLU A 395 -3.51 11.64 27.75
CA GLU A 395 -2.79 12.76 28.34
C GLU A 395 -2.85 14.00 27.44
N LYS A 396 -2.56 13.87 26.14
CA LYS A 396 -2.66 14.98 25.16
C LYS A 396 -4.08 15.52 25.05
N GLY A 397 -5.09 14.66 25.14
CA GLY A 397 -6.50 15.04 25.12
C GLY A 397 -6.94 15.90 26.31
N THR A 398 -6.14 16.01 27.38
CA THR A 398 -6.45 16.92 28.50
C THR A 398 -6.15 18.38 28.20
N THR A 399 -5.25 18.65 27.23
CA THR A 399 -4.78 20.00 26.90
C THR A 399 -5.04 20.40 25.44
N ASN A 400 -5.26 19.44 24.54
CA ASN A 400 -5.56 19.67 23.13
C ASN A 400 -6.93 19.11 22.73
N GLU A 401 -7.85 19.98 22.35
CA GLU A 401 -9.23 19.59 22.01
C GLU A 401 -9.33 18.75 20.73
N LEU A 402 -8.42 18.92 19.76
CA LEU A 402 -8.41 18.06 18.57
C LEU A 402 -7.96 16.64 18.94
N CYS A 403 -6.97 16.46 19.82
CA CYS A 403 -6.61 15.14 20.33
C CYS A 403 -7.76 14.53 21.15
N ASN A 404 -8.46 15.34 21.95
CA ASN A 404 -9.65 14.92 22.69
C ASN A 404 -10.79 14.49 21.75
N GLN A 405 -10.96 15.19 20.63
CA GLN A 405 -11.89 14.83 19.57
C GLN A 405 -11.53 13.48 18.94
N LEU A 406 -10.27 13.25 18.56
CA LEU A 406 -9.79 11.97 18.03
C LEU A 406 -10.03 10.82 19.01
N LYS A 407 -9.71 11.03 20.29
CA LYS A 407 -10.00 10.08 21.36
C LYS A 407 -11.48 9.69 21.39
N ARG A 408 -12.40 10.66 21.30
CA ARG A 408 -13.84 10.38 21.25
C ARG A 408 -14.20 9.58 19.99
N GLU A 409 -13.76 10.04 18.82
CA GLU A 409 -14.09 9.40 17.54
C GLU A 409 -13.59 7.95 17.44
N TRP A 410 -12.41 7.68 18.00
CA TRP A 410 -11.77 6.36 17.94
C TRP A 410 -12.22 5.41 19.04
N TYR A 411 -12.37 5.87 20.29
CA TYR A 411 -12.46 4.95 21.45
C TYR A 411 -13.75 5.04 22.26
N THR A 412 -14.64 6.00 21.99
CA THR A 412 -15.87 6.15 22.81
C THR A 412 -17.12 5.49 22.23
N SER A 413 -17.03 4.88 21.04
CA SER A 413 -18.14 4.12 20.45
C SER A 413 -18.05 2.64 20.79
N GLU A 414 -19.21 1.99 20.98
CA GLU A 414 -19.31 0.52 21.09
C GLU A 414 -18.73 -0.20 19.85
N ASP A 415 -18.69 0.48 18.71
CA ASP A 415 -18.19 -0.03 17.42
C ASP A 415 -16.68 0.19 17.19
N THR A 416 -15.88 0.46 18.24
CA THR A 416 -14.44 0.76 18.11
C THR A 416 -13.68 -0.30 17.31
N ASP A 417 -13.78 -1.58 17.70
CA ASP A 417 -13.08 -2.66 16.97
C ASP A 417 -13.62 -2.82 15.55
N ILE A 418 -14.91 -2.58 15.34
CA ILE A 418 -15.53 -2.67 14.00
C ILE A 418 -14.91 -1.61 13.08
N LYS A 419 -14.78 -0.36 13.55
CA LYS A 419 -14.10 0.72 12.80
C LYS A 419 -12.66 0.33 12.45
N PHE A 420 -11.91 -0.20 13.41
CA PHE A 420 -10.52 -0.59 13.20
C PHE A 420 -10.39 -1.78 12.23
N CYS A 421 -11.26 -2.78 12.32
CA CYS A 421 -11.32 -3.90 11.38
C CYS A 421 -11.66 -3.42 9.97
N VAL A 422 -12.74 -2.65 9.80
CA VAL A 422 -13.18 -2.17 8.49
C VAL A 422 -12.09 -1.30 7.85
N ALA A 423 -11.49 -0.39 8.61
CA ALA A 423 -10.39 0.43 8.13
C ALA A 423 -9.15 -0.40 7.76
N HIS A 424 -8.84 -1.48 8.50
CA HIS A 424 -7.79 -2.42 8.12
C HIS A 424 -8.13 -3.12 6.80
N ILE A 425 -9.33 -3.70 6.68
CA ILE A 425 -9.78 -4.44 5.49
C ILE A 425 -9.75 -3.56 4.24
N MET A 426 -10.14 -2.28 4.35
CA MET A 426 -10.06 -1.33 3.23
C MET A 426 -8.62 -1.13 2.75
N ARG A 427 -7.65 -1.09 3.68
CA ARG A 427 -6.21 -0.92 3.38
C ARG A 427 -5.57 -2.23 2.92
N ARG A 428 -6.08 -3.37 3.40
CA ARG A 428 -5.60 -4.73 3.10
C ARG A 428 -6.77 -5.69 2.82
N PRO A 429 -7.35 -5.64 1.61
CA PRO A 429 -8.50 -6.48 1.25
C PRO A 429 -8.28 -7.98 1.37
N THR A 430 -7.05 -8.45 1.18
CA THR A 430 -6.68 -9.87 1.29
C THR A 430 -6.88 -10.43 2.70
N ASP A 431 -6.87 -9.56 3.70
CA ASP A 431 -6.94 -9.95 5.11
C ASP A 431 -8.40 -9.99 5.57
N ALA A 432 -9.38 -9.76 4.68
CA ALA A 432 -10.79 -9.59 5.04
C ALA A 432 -11.40 -10.77 5.79
N THR A 433 -11.16 -11.99 5.32
CA THR A 433 -11.70 -13.22 5.91
C THR A 433 -11.03 -13.52 7.25
N ASP A 434 -9.71 -13.40 7.33
CA ASP A 434 -8.95 -13.59 8.56
C ASP A 434 -9.39 -12.58 9.63
N ILE A 435 -9.45 -11.28 9.30
CA ILE A 435 -9.92 -10.24 10.21
C ILE A 435 -11.38 -10.48 10.64
N PHE A 436 -12.23 -10.95 9.72
CA PHE A 436 -13.60 -11.29 10.08
C PHE A 436 -13.63 -12.40 11.13
N TYR A 437 -12.95 -13.52 10.90
CA TYR A 437 -12.97 -14.66 11.81
C TYR A 437 -12.27 -14.36 13.14
N ASP A 438 -11.16 -13.62 13.12
CA ASP A 438 -10.36 -13.32 14.30
C ASP A 438 -11.02 -12.26 15.20
N PHE A 439 -11.67 -11.24 14.62
CA PHE A 439 -12.12 -10.06 15.39
C PHE A 439 -13.62 -9.76 15.34
N LEU A 440 -14.35 -10.20 14.32
CA LEU A 440 -15.74 -9.77 14.09
C LEU A 440 -16.76 -10.90 14.23
N CYS A 441 -16.38 -12.14 13.95
CA CYS A 441 -17.29 -13.27 13.83
C CYS A 441 -18.13 -13.47 15.10
N TYR A 442 -17.49 -13.43 16.28
CA TYR A 442 -18.16 -13.54 17.59
C TYR A 442 -19.11 -12.38 17.91
N LYS A 443 -18.96 -11.22 17.27
CA LYS A 443 -19.88 -10.07 17.44
C LYS A 443 -21.10 -10.19 16.56
N VAL A 444 -20.96 -10.82 15.39
CA VAL A 444 -22.04 -11.01 14.42
C VAL A 444 -22.90 -12.21 14.79
N ILE A 445 -22.28 -13.29 15.26
CA ILE A 445 -22.97 -14.53 15.61
C ILE A 445 -23.17 -14.57 17.12
N ARG A 446 -24.41 -14.28 17.56
CA ARG A 446 -24.78 -14.08 18.97
C ARG A 446 -24.59 -15.34 19.87
N HIS A 447 -24.38 -16.53 19.28
CA HIS A 447 -24.30 -17.83 19.97
C HIS A 447 -23.02 -18.63 19.68
N LEU A 448 -21.97 -18.02 19.12
CA LEU A 448 -20.71 -18.73 18.78
C LEU A 448 -20.00 -19.38 19.99
N SER A 449 -20.32 -18.99 21.23
CA SER A 449 -19.78 -19.66 22.42
C SER A 449 -20.38 -21.05 22.66
N GLU A 450 -21.50 -21.37 22.00
CA GLU A 450 -22.26 -22.61 22.16
C GLU A 450 -22.27 -23.45 20.87
N ASP A 451 -22.26 -22.81 19.70
CA ASP A 451 -22.33 -23.47 18.38
C ASP A 451 -20.96 -23.60 17.69
N ASN A 452 -20.76 -24.71 16.97
CA ASN A 452 -19.59 -24.90 16.11
C ASN A 452 -19.70 -23.99 14.86
N LEU A 453 -18.62 -23.30 14.50
CA LEU A 453 -18.59 -22.37 13.36
C LEU A 453 -19.01 -23.04 12.05
N ASP A 454 -18.59 -24.29 11.81
CA ASP A 454 -18.94 -25.04 10.61
C ASP A 454 -20.46 -25.31 10.51
N ASP A 455 -21.13 -25.49 11.66
CA ASP A 455 -22.57 -25.74 11.72
C ASP A 455 -23.33 -24.45 11.40
N VAL A 456 -22.88 -23.31 11.94
CA VAL A 456 -23.47 -21.99 11.64
C VAL A 456 -23.30 -21.62 10.15
N VAL A 457 -22.12 -21.87 9.59
CA VAL A 457 -21.90 -21.68 8.15
C VAL A 457 -22.83 -22.61 7.36
N SER A 458 -23.02 -23.85 7.80
CA SER A 458 -23.91 -24.81 7.14
C SER A 458 -25.37 -24.36 7.15
N GLU A 459 -25.89 -23.95 8.30
CA GLU A 459 -27.25 -23.41 8.46
C GLU A 459 -27.47 -22.17 7.56
N PHE A 460 -26.49 -21.26 7.51
CA PHE A 460 -26.54 -20.10 6.62
C PHE A 460 -26.74 -20.48 5.15
N PHE A 461 -26.06 -21.52 4.67
CA PHE A 461 -26.17 -21.98 3.28
C PHE A 461 -27.47 -22.77 3.02
N ASP A 462 -28.04 -23.41 4.03
CA ASP A 462 -29.35 -24.04 3.96
C ASP A 462 -30.46 -22.98 3.82
N GLU A 463 -30.31 -21.83 4.48
CA GLU A 463 -31.21 -20.67 4.35
C GLU A 463 -31.02 -19.89 3.03
N HIS A 464 -29.85 -19.99 2.39
CA HIS A 464 -29.48 -19.23 1.18
C HIS A 464 -29.06 -20.16 0.03
N PRO A 465 -30.00 -20.91 -0.59
CA PRO A 465 -29.69 -21.89 -1.64
C PRO A 465 -29.01 -21.28 -2.88
N GLU A 466 -29.25 -20.00 -3.17
CA GLU A 466 -28.58 -19.25 -4.24
C GLU A 466 -27.07 -19.09 -3.99
N LEU A 467 -26.66 -18.93 -2.73
CA LEU A 467 -25.25 -18.84 -2.35
C LEU A 467 -24.58 -20.22 -2.39
N THR A 468 -25.32 -21.29 -2.07
CA THR A 468 -24.84 -22.67 -2.26
C THR A 468 -24.50 -22.93 -3.72
N LEU A 469 -25.38 -22.52 -4.64
CA LEU A 469 -25.13 -22.63 -6.08
C LEU A 469 -23.95 -21.76 -6.54
N HIS A 470 -23.79 -20.56 -5.95
CA HIS A 470 -22.64 -19.71 -6.22
C HIS A 470 -21.31 -20.36 -5.79
N ALA A 471 -21.26 -20.94 -4.59
CA ALA A 471 -20.08 -21.66 -4.08
C ALA A 471 -19.69 -22.82 -5.01
N GLN A 472 -20.67 -23.62 -5.46
CA GLN A 472 -20.44 -24.72 -6.40
C GLN A 472 -19.88 -24.24 -7.75
N ARG A 473 -20.42 -23.15 -8.30
CA ARG A 473 -19.92 -22.56 -9.56
C ARG A 473 -18.49 -22.06 -9.42
N GLN A 474 -18.15 -21.43 -8.29
CA GLN A 474 -16.80 -20.95 -8.04
C GLN A 474 -15.83 -22.13 -7.86
N ALA A 475 -16.23 -23.20 -7.16
CA ALA A 475 -15.41 -24.42 -7.04
C ALA A 475 -15.11 -25.04 -8.41
N GLN A 476 -16.11 -25.18 -9.29
CA GLN A 476 -15.92 -25.65 -10.67
C GLN A 476 -15.01 -24.73 -11.50
N ARG A 477 -15.02 -23.42 -11.21
CA ARG A 477 -14.12 -22.45 -11.86
C ARG A 477 -12.68 -22.62 -11.36
N CYS A 478 -12.47 -22.86 -10.07
CA CYS A 478 -11.16 -23.19 -9.50
C CYS A 478 -10.60 -24.49 -10.08
N GLU A 479 -11.41 -25.54 -10.22
CA GLU A 479 -11.00 -26.80 -10.85
C GLU A 479 -10.54 -26.62 -12.31
N ARG A 480 -11.31 -25.87 -13.12
CA ARG A 480 -10.93 -25.54 -14.49
C ARG A 480 -9.65 -24.70 -14.55
N TYR A 481 -9.46 -23.80 -13.60
CA TYR A 481 -8.26 -22.99 -13.51
C TYR A 481 -7.02 -23.83 -13.17
N ILE A 482 -7.15 -24.78 -12.23
CA ILE A 482 -6.08 -25.75 -11.91
C ILE A 482 -5.67 -26.53 -13.14
N GLN A 483 -6.63 -27.00 -13.94
CA GLN A 483 -6.36 -27.73 -15.17
C GLN A 483 -5.62 -26.85 -16.19
N TYR A 484 -6.08 -25.62 -16.39
CA TYR A 484 -5.40 -24.64 -17.25
C TYR A 484 -3.94 -24.40 -16.82
N LEU A 485 -3.70 -24.20 -15.52
CA LEU A 485 -2.35 -23.99 -14.99
C LEU A 485 -1.44 -25.20 -15.29
N LYS A 486 -1.95 -26.43 -15.14
CA LYS A 486 -1.19 -27.66 -15.41
C LYS A 486 -0.85 -27.79 -16.90
N GLU A 487 -1.83 -27.57 -17.78
CA GLU A 487 -1.65 -27.68 -19.23
C GLU A 487 -0.63 -26.68 -19.79
N ASN A 488 -0.46 -25.53 -19.12
CA ASN A 488 0.46 -24.48 -19.54
C ASN A 488 1.79 -24.47 -18.78
N GLY A 489 2.04 -25.45 -17.89
CA GLY A 489 3.26 -25.50 -17.07
C GLY A 489 3.37 -24.37 -16.05
N LEU A 490 2.23 -23.79 -15.65
CA LEU A 490 2.10 -22.65 -14.73
C LEU A 490 1.61 -23.07 -13.33
N TYR A 491 1.39 -24.36 -13.08
CA TYR A 491 0.84 -24.85 -11.81
C TYR A 491 1.84 -24.79 -10.65
N GLU A 492 3.12 -25.10 -10.91
CA GLU A 492 4.19 -24.97 -9.93
C GLU A 492 4.77 -23.57 -9.94
N THR A 493 4.69 -22.86 -8.81
CA THR A 493 5.28 -21.53 -8.67
C THR A 493 6.79 -21.57 -8.47
N GLU A 494 7.47 -20.44 -8.68
CA GLU A 494 8.88 -20.26 -8.30
C GLU A 494 9.12 -20.62 -6.80
N ILE A 495 8.15 -20.30 -5.94
CA ILE A 495 8.18 -20.62 -4.51
C ILE A 495 8.09 -22.11 -4.26
N ASP A 496 7.16 -22.80 -4.94
CA ASP A 496 6.99 -24.25 -4.80
C ASP A 496 8.30 -24.97 -5.15
N LYS A 497 9.00 -24.50 -6.19
CA LYS A 497 10.32 -25.00 -6.60
C LYS A 497 11.38 -24.74 -5.53
N ILE A 498 11.49 -23.51 -5.02
CA ILE A 498 12.45 -23.15 -3.95
C ILE A 498 12.18 -23.96 -2.68
N LEU A 499 10.92 -24.17 -2.29
CA LEU A 499 10.56 -24.97 -1.13
C LEU A 499 10.91 -26.45 -1.34
N ALA A 500 10.71 -26.99 -2.54
CA ALA A 500 11.12 -28.34 -2.88
C ALA A 500 12.65 -28.49 -2.80
N GLU A 501 13.41 -27.55 -3.37
CA GLU A 501 14.87 -27.52 -3.29
C GLU A 501 15.36 -27.40 -1.83
N SER A 502 14.75 -26.51 -1.04
CA SER A 502 15.06 -26.34 0.38
C SER A 502 14.83 -27.64 1.16
N LYS A 503 13.71 -28.35 0.91
CA LYS A 503 13.46 -29.67 1.50
C LYS A 503 14.51 -30.71 1.11
N VAL A 504 14.92 -30.72 -0.16
CA VAL A 504 15.99 -31.61 -0.65
C VAL A 504 17.33 -31.29 0.03
N LEU A 505 17.68 -30.01 0.18
CA LEU A 505 18.89 -29.58 0.88
C LEU A 505 18.85 -29.95 2.36
N LYS A 506 17.72 -29.70 3.04
CA LYS A 506 17.50 -30.11 4.44
C LYS A 506 17.69 -31.61 4.62
N ALA A 507 17.09 -32.42 3.74
CA ALA A 507 17.24 -33.87 3.76
C ALA A 507 18.69 -34.31 3.49
N LYS A 508 19.39 -33.65 2.56
CA LYS A 508 20.79 -33.95 2.21
C LYS A 508 21.77 -33.64 3.33
N TYR A 509 21.55 -32.56 4.09
CA TYR A 509 22.48 -32.09 5.12
C TYR A 509 22.00 -32.34 6.56
N GLY A 510 20.87 -33.03 6.75
CA GLY A 510 20.34 -33.35 8.08
C GLY A 510 19.91 -32.12 8.87
N TRP A 511 19.58 -31.01 8.21
CA TRP A 511 19.09 -29.80 8.86
C TRP A 511 17.60 -29.98 9.16
N GLN A 512 17.24 -30.04 10.46
CA GLN A 512 15.84 -30.05 10.89
C GLN A 512 15.20 -28.67 10.67
#